data_AF-A0A7G3FFI2-F1
#
_entry.id   AF-A0A7G3FFI2-F1
#
_cell.length_a   1.000
_cell.length_b   1.000
_cell.length_c   1.000
_cell.angle_alpha   90.00
_cell.angle_beta   90.00
_cell.angle_gamma   90.00
#
_symmetry.space_group_name_H-M   'P 1'
#
loop_
_entity.id
_entity.type
_entity.pdbx_description
1 polymer ?
#
loop_
_entity_poly.entity_id
_entity_poly.type
_entity_poly.pdbx_seq_one_letter_code
_entity_poly.pdbx_strand_id
1 'polypeptide(L)'
;MDYDDFGTLTHASSDVLNDWLEAGMPYKALFSDKFTKRVVEASRASPVIIETPLGPEHGEDGIKVSLSVWLEADLDIALLRALAKVFDDDWNSVQQLQSWLSNYYTAYQTFVRNSLLRQKRTIGARCDITVEANRPIEEVVSETYTSITSRLSLSELVSNAKP
;
A
#
# COMPACT_ATOMS: atom_id res chain seq x y z
N MET A 1 0.76 -9.58 16.39
CA MET A 1 1.42 -8.49 15.66
C MET A 1 0.39 -7.39 15.58
N ASP A 2 0.68 -6.24 16.20
CA ASP A 2 -0.15 -5.03 16.08
C ASP A 2 0.13 -4.35 14.74
N TYR A 3 -0.73 -3.46 14.26
CA TYR A 3 -0.51 -2.74 13.01
C TYR A 3 0.64 -1.71 13.12
N ASP A 4 0.97 -1.28 14.33
CA ASP A 4 2.23 -0.57 14.59
C ASP A 4 3.46 -1.50 14.43
N ASP A 5 3.29 -2.83 14.33
CA ASP A 5 4.33 -3.79 13.96
C ASP A 5 4.59 -3.88 12.44
N PHE A 6 3.93 -3.06 11.60
CA PHE A 6 4.35 -2.93 10.20
C PHE A 6 5.78 -2.38 10.07
N GLY A 7 6.24 -1.62 11.07
CA GLY A 7 7.67 -1.32 11.27
C GLY A 7 8.52 -2.57 11.52
N THR A 8 7.97 -3.57 12.20
CA THR A 8 8.67 -4.80 12.62
C THR A 8 8.92 -5.76 11.45
N LEU A 9 8.01 -5.84 10.47
CA LEU A 9 8.23 -6.62 9.24
C LEU A 9 9.23 -5.92 8.30
N THR A 10 9.22 -4.58 8.27
CA THR A 10 10.24 -3.80 7.56
C THR A 10 11.62 -3.84 8.25
N HIS A 11 11.66 -4.22 9.53
CA HIS A 11 12.89 -4.48 10.30
C HIS A 11 13.19 -5.97 10.53
N ALA A 12 12.42 -6.88 9.93
CA ALA A 12 12.59 -8.31 10.11
C ALA A 12 13.89 -8.80 9.44
N SER A 13 14.49 -9.85 10.00
CA SER A 13 15.64 -10.49 9.37
C SER A 13 15.26 -11.14 8.03
N SER A 14 16.25 -11.35 7.17
CA SER A 14 16.06 -12.04 5.89
C SER A 14 15.37 -13.39 6.02
N ASP A 15 15.67 -14.14 7.09
CA ASP A 15 15.12 -15.47 7.32
C ASP A 15 13.62 -15.40 7.62
N VAL A 16 13.20 -14.47 8.48
CA VAL A 16 11.77 -14.25 8.79
C VAL A 16 11.00 -13.80 7.55
N LEU A 17 11.60 -12.95 6.72
CA LEU A 17 11.01 -12.50 5.46
C LEU A 17 10.85 -13.63 4.43
N ASN A 18 11.83 -14.54 4.36
CA ASN A 18 11.76 -15.71 3.51
C ASN A 18 10.69 -16.70 4.01
N ASP A 19 10.65 -17.00 5.31
CA ASP A 19 9.62 -17.83 5.91
C ASP A 19 8.22 -17.27 5.66
N TRP A 20 8.06 -15.94 5.72
CA TRP A 20 6.80 -15.27 5.41
C TRP A 20 6.39 -15.45 3.94
N LEU A 21 7.34 -15.39 3.00
CA LEU A 21 7.07 -15.67 1.59
C LEU A 21 6.69 -17.13 1.35
N GLU A 22 7.39 -18.07 1.98
CA GLU A 22 7.13 -19.51 1.88
C GLU A 22 5.77 -19.89 2.48
N ALA A 23 5.42 -19.31 3.63
CA ALA A 23 4.11 -19.43 4.28
C ALA A 23 2.99 -18.76 3.47
N GLY A 24 3.35 -18.03 2.42
CA GLY A 24 2.42 -17.56 1.43
C GLY A 24 1.91 -16.15 1.63
N MET A 25 2.66 -15.33 2.37
CA MET A 25 2.26 -14.00 2.82
C MET A 25 0.89 -14.03 3.51
N PRO A 26 0.78 -14.64 4.70
CA PRO A 26 -0.50 -14.77 5.40
C PRO A 26 -1.03 -13.40 5.84
N TYR A 27 -1.74 -12.71 4.95
CA TYR A 27 -2.20 -11.32 5.13
C TYR A 27 -3.02 -11.09 6.40
N LYS A 28 -3.70 -12.10 6.92
CA LYS A 28 -4.45 -12.02 8.19
C LYS A 28 -3.56 -11.71 9.39
N ALA A 29 -2.28 -12.06 9.35
CA ALA A 29 -1.33 -11.71 10.40
C ALA A 29 -0.97 -10.21 10.39
N LEU A 30 -1.42 -9.46 9.38
CA LEU A 30 -1.31 -8.00 9.30
C LEU A 30 -2.55 -7.26 9.81
N PHE A 31 -3.59 -7.98 10.24
CA PHE A 31 -4.79 -7.38 10.82
C PHE A 31 -4.52 -6.79 12.20
N SER A 32 -5.26 -5.75 12.57
CA SER A 32 -5.17 -5.16 13.91
C SER A 32 -6.51 -4.65 14.38
N ASP A 33 -6.95 -5.20 15.50
CA ASP A 33 -8.14 -4.74 16.22
C ASP A 33 -8.12 -3.23 16.51
N LYS A 34 -6.94 -2.66 16.80
CA LYS A 34 -6.78 -1.23 17.09
C LYS A 34 -7.03 -0.41 15.83
N PHE A 35 -6.43 -0.81 14.71
CA PHE A 35 -6.64 -0.17 13.41
C PHE A 35 -8.11 -0.28 12.97
N THR A 36 -8.68 -1.48 13.01
CA THR A 36 -10.07 -1.77 12.67
C THR A 36 -11.04 -0.91 13.48
N LYS A 37 -10.90 -0.87 14.81
CA LYS A 37 -11.77 -0.05 15.68
C LYS A 37 -11.71 1.42 15.28
N ARG A 38 -10.52 1.94 14.97
CA ARG A 38 -10.32 3.33 14.58
C ARG A 38 -10.99 3.66 13.26
N VAL A 39 -10.85 2.79 12.25
CA VAL A 39 -11.51 2.94 10.95
C VAL A 39 -13.03 2.89 11.11
N VAL A 40 -13.55 1.92 11.85
CA VAL A 40 -15.00 1.77 12.07
C VAL A 40 -15.56 2.98 12.80
N GLU A 41 -14.86 3.51 13.81
CA GLU A 41 -15.27 4.73 14.51
C GLU A 41 -15.27 5.94 13.57
N ALA A 42 -14.18 6.17 12.82
CA ALA A 42 -14.08 7.28 11.88
C ALA A 42 -15.16 7.23 10.78
N SER A 43 -15.48 6.01 10.29
CA SER A 43 -16.48 5.80 9.25
C SER A 43 -17.91 6.20 9.65
N ARG A 44 -18.18 6.36 10.95
CA ARG A 44 -19.49 6.85 11.43
C ARG A 44 -19.68 8.34 11.20
N ALA A 45 -18.59 9.11 11.08
CA ALA A 45 -18.62 10.55 10.92
C ALA A 45 -18.42 10.98 9.45
N SER A 46 -17.56 10.28 8.71
CA SER A 46 -17.23 10.62 7.33
C SER A 46 -16.72 9.41 6.54
N PRO A 47 -16.70 9.46 5.21
CA PRO A 47 -15.90 8.52 4.41
C PRO A 47 -14.45 8.47 4.90
N VAL A 48 -13.84 7.29 4.84
CA VAL A 48 -12.46 7.04 5.25
C VAL A 48 -11.70 6.46 4.07
N ILE A 49 -10.52 7.03 3.77
CA ILE A 49 -9.57 6.48 2.82
C ILE A 49 -8.51 5.71 3.60
N ILE A 50 -8.25 4.48 3.19
CA ILE A 50 -7.27 3.59 3.80
C ILE A 50 -6.21 3.30 2.76
N GLU A 51 -4.96 3.69 3.03
CA GLU A 51 -3.81 3.32 2.23
C GLU A 51 -3.11 2.16 2.93
N THR A 52 -3.20 0.96 2.35
CA THR A 52 -2.58 -0.26 2.89
C THR A 52 -2.34 -1.28 1.78
N PRO A 53 -1.45 -2.26 2.03
CA PRO A 53 -1.27 -3.39 1.12
C PRO A 53 -2.45 -4.38 1.09
N LEU A 54 -3.48 -4.23 1.93
CA LEU A 54 -4.52 -5.24 2.14
C LEU A 54 -5.79 -5.03 1.32
N GLY A 55 -6.07 -3.79 0.92
CA GLY A 55 -7.23 -3.45 0.07
C GLY A 55 -8.53 -4.14 0.53
N PRO A 56 -9.16 -5.00 -0.30
CA PRO A 56 -10.41 -5.68 0.04
C PRO A 56 -10.29 -6.71 1.19
N GLU A 57 -9.08 -7.16 1.57
CA GLU A 57 -8.91 -8.13 2.68
C GLU A 57 -9.34 -7.56 4.02
N HIS A 58 -9.37 -6.23 4.17
CA HIS A 58 -9.91 -5.55 5.35
C HIS A 58 -11.37 -5.93 5.65
N GLY A 59 -12.11 -6.44 4.65
CA GLY A 59 -13.42 -7.04 4.87
C GLY A 59 -13.41 -8.16 5.89
N GLU A 60 -12.35 -8.97 5.92
CA GLU A 60 -12.18 -10.05 6.91
C GLU A 60 -11.73 -9.53 8.29
N ASP A 61 -11.11 -8.35 8.34
CA ASP A 61 -10.76 -7.62 9.57
C ASP A 61 -11.98 -6.87 10.16
N GLY A 62 -13.17 -7.02 9.55
CA GLY A 62 -14.42 -6.40 10.02
C GLY A 62 -14.64 -4.96 9.56
N ILE A 63 -13.80 -4.46 8.64
CA ILE A 63 -13.99 -3.16 8.01
C ILE A 63 -14.92 -3.32 6.80
N LYS A 64 -15.99 -2.53 6.73
CA LYS A 64 -16.84 -2.50 5.55
C LYS A 64 -16.16 -1.71 4.41
N VAL A 65 -15.48 -2.43 3.52
CA VAL A 65 -14.88 -1.86 2.32
C VAL A 65 -15.96 -1.61 1.26
N SER A 66 -16.30 -0.34 1.03
CA SER A 66 -17.26 0.05 -0.01
C SER A 66 -16.65 0.09 -1.41
N LEU A 67 -15.36 0.34 -1.49
CA LEU A 67 -14.59 0.40 -2.73
C LEU A 67 -13.11 0.17 -2.44
N SER A 68 -12.45 -0.61 -3.29
CA SER A 68 -11.02 -0.85 -3.26
C SER A 68 -10.36 -0.46 -4.60
N VAL A 69 -9.21 0.21 -4.51
CA VAL A 69 -8.46 0.71 -5.67
C VAL A 69 -7.06 0.11 -5.65
N TRP A 70 -6.66 -0.51 -6.75
CA TRP A 70 -5.30 -0.94 -7.01
C TRP A 70 -4.58 0.08 -7.89
N LEU A 71 -3.44 0.58 -7.43
CA LEU A 71 -2.55 1.41 -8.23
C LEU A 71 -1.55 0.50 -8.95
N GLU A 72 -1.75 0.32 -10.25
CA GLU A 72 -0.92 -0.56 -11.06
C GLU A 72 0.31 0.21 -11.54
N ALA A 73 1.50 -0.23 -11.14
CA ALA A 73 2.74 0.33 -11.64
C ALA A 73 3.70 -0.80 -12.00
N ASP A 74 4.46 -0.59 -13.07
CA ASP A 74 5.55 -1.49 -13.42
C ASP A 74 6.62 -1.45 -12.32
N LEU A 75 7.20 -2.61 -12.05
CA LEU A 75 8.11 -2.79 -10.91
C LEU A 75 9.40 -1.98 -11.03
N ASP A 76 9.85 -1.69 -12.25
CA ASP A 76 10.98 -0.83 -12.53
C ASP A 76 10.65 0.64 -12.25
N ILE A 77 9.47 1.11 -12.65
CA ILE A 77 8.97 2.46 -12.33
C ILE A 77 8.79 2.62 -10.82
N ALA A 78 8.20 1.63 -10.15
CA ALA A 78 8.06 1.63 -8.69
C ALA A 78 9.42 1.64 -7.98
N LEU A 79 10.39 0.85 -8.48
CA LEU A 79 11.76 0.82 -7.98
C LEU A 79 12.46 2.17 -8.14
N LEU A 80 12.36 2.79 -9.32
CA LEU A 80 12.97 4.10 -9.57
C LEU A 80 12.39 5.18 -8.65
N ARG A 81 11.08 5.17 -8.40
CA ARG A 81 10.43 6.09 -7.45
C ARG A 81 10.90 5.85 -6.02
N ALA A 82 11.04 4.59 -5.61
CA ALA A 82 11.57 4.24 -4.29
C ALA A 82 13.03 4.73 -4.13
N LEU A 83 13.87 4.52 -5.15
CA LEU A 83 15.27 5.00 -5.14
C LEU A 83 15.37 6.52 -5.15
N ALA A 84 14.53 7.21 -5.93
CA ALA A 84 14.49 8.68 -5.95
C ALA A 84 14.21 9.24 -4.56
N LYS A 85 13.22 8.70 -3.85
CA LYS A 85 12.90 9.09 -2.47
C LYS A 85 14.09 8.87 -1.52
N VAL A 86 14.76 7.73 -1.65
CA VAL A 86 15.95 7.40 -0.84
C VAL A 86 17.08 8.39 -1.10
N PHE A 87 17.27 8.84 -2.34
CA PHE A 87 18.31 9.84 -2.64
C PHE A 87 18.01 11.22 -2.05
N ASP A 88 16.74 11.54 -1.81
CA ASP A 88 16.31 12.80 -1.19
C ASP A 88 16.33 12.73 0.36
N ASP A 89 16.62 11.58 0.97
CA ASP A 89 16.72 11.44 2.43
C ASP A 89 18.00 12.08 3.02
N ASP A 90 17.96 12.40 4.31
CA ASP A 90 19.09 12.96 5.06
C ASP A 90 20.17 11.90 5.36
N TRP A 91 21.14 11.75 4.46
CA TRP A 91 22.30 10.87 4.66
C TRP A 91 23.43 11.56 5.39
N ASN A 92 24.01 10.87 6.38
CA ASN A 92 25.17 11.38 7.12
C ASN A 92 26.51 11.13 6.39
N SER A 93 26.52 10.22 5.40
CA SER A 93 27.71 9.92 4.60
C SER A 93 27.38 9.12 3.34
N VAL A 94 28.30 9.14 2.36
CA VAL A 94 28.23 8.27 1.17
C VAL A 94 28.28 6.79 1.54
N GLN A 95 29.04 6.41 2.58
CA GLN A 95 29.16 5.03 3.04
C GLN A 95 27.83 4.50 3.58
N GLN A 96 27.05 5.35 4.27
CA GLN A 96 25.73 5.00 4.77
C GLN A 96 24.77 4.70 3.60
N LEU A 97 24.75 5.57 2.58
CA LEU A 97 23.95 5.37 1.38
C LEU A 97 24.37 4.09 0.61
N GLN A 98 25.67 3.85 0.45
CA GLN A 98 26.18 2.64 -0.20
C GLN A 98 25.77 1.36 0.53
N SER A 99 25.82 1.37 1.87
CA SER A 99 25.37 0.25 2.70
C SER A 99 23.87 0.01 2.51
N TRP A 100 23.06 1.07 2.54
CA TRP A 100 21.64 0.97 2.31
C TRP A 100 21.32 0.40 0.93
N LEU A 101 21.95 0.90 -0.14
CA LEU A 101 21.74 0.42 -1.51
C LEU A 101 22.09 -1.05 -1.66
N SER A 102 23.19 -1.50 -1.06
CA SER A 102 23.63 -2.90 -1.10
C SER A 102 22.64 -3.84 -0.39
N ASN A 103 22.14 -3.40 0.77
CA ASN A 103 21.13 -4.13 1.52
C ASN A 103 19.79 -4.18 0.76
N TYR A 104 19.37 -3.05 0.19
CA TYR A 104 18.14 -2.98 -0.58
C TYR A 104 18.21 -3.80 -1.87
N TYR A 105 19.34 -3.83 -2.57
CA TYR A 105 19.56 -4.71 -3.71
C TYR A 105 19.31 -6.18 -3.33
N THR A 106 19.91 -6.63 -2.23
CA THR A 106 19.73 -7.99 -1.72
C THR A 106 18.27 -8.24 -1.35
N ALA A 107 17.65 -7.35 -0.56
CA ALA A 107 16.25 -7.45 -0.15
C ALA A 107 15.28 -7.44 -1.34
N TYR A 108 15.59 -6.68 -2.39
CA TYR A 108 14.75 -6.60 -3.58
C TYR A 108 14.73 -7.92 -4.36
N GLN A 109 15.91 -8.54 -4.50
CA GLN A 109 16.05 -9.82 -5.18
C GLN A 109 15.44 -10.98 -4.42
N THR A 110 15.60 -11.02 -3.10
CA THR A 110 15.14 -12.14 -2.27
C THR A 110 13.66 -12.01 -1.91
N PHE A 111 13.22 -10.80 -1.55
CA PHE A 111 11.92 -10.59 -0.93
C PHE A 111 11.00 -9.63 -1.70
N VAL A 112 11.38 -8.35 -1.83
CA VAL A 112 10.45 -7.27 -2.21
C VAL A 112 9.76 -7.55 -3.54
N ARG A 113 10.52 -7.92 -4.58
CA ARG A 113 9.96 -8.17 -5.91
C ARG A 113 8.90 -9.27 -5.89
N ASN A 114 9.19 -10.38 -5.20
CA ASN A 114 8.29 -11.53 -5.14
C ASN A 114 7.03 -11.21 -4.33
N SER A 115 7.19 -10.45 -3.23
CA SER A 115 6.08 -9.95 -2.42
C SER A 115 5.12 -9.07 -3.24
N LEU A 116 5.65 -8.11 -4.00
CA LEU A 116 4.85 -7.22 -4.85
C LEU A 116 4.12 -7.99 -5.96
N LEU A 117 4.80 -8.91 -6.63
CA LEU A 117 4.19 -9.75 -7.67
C LEU A 117 3.06 -10.62 -7.13
N ARG A 118 3.26 -11.18 -5.93
CA ARG A 118 2.24 -11.98 -5.26
C ARG A 118 1.06 -11.13 -4.86
N GLN A 119 1.31 -10.00 -4.22
CA GLN A 119 0.29 -9.05 -3.80
C GLN A 119 -0.56 -8.55 -4.97
N LYS A 120 0.06 -8.24 -6.12
CA LYS A 120 -0.67 -7.91 -7.36
C LYS A 120 -1.63 -9.03 -7.77
N ARG A 121 -1.18 -10.29 -7.73
CA ARG A 121 -1.99 -11.45 -8.12
C ARG A 121 -3.09 -11.80 -7.12
N THR A 122 -2.88 -11.55 -5.83
CA THR A 122 -3.83 -11.94 -4.78
C THR A 122 -4.76 -10.80 -4.38
N ILE A 123 -4.21 -9.63 -4.06
CA ILE A 123 -4.93 -8.46 -3.60
C ILE A 123 -5.40 -7.61 -4.78
N GLY A 124 -4.46 -7.23 -5.66
CA GLY A 124 -4.77 -6.35 -6.80
C GLY A 124 -5.85 -6.92 -7.71
N ALA A 125 -5.80 -8.22 -7.99
CA ALA A 125 -6.81 -8.93 -8.78
C ALA A 125 -8.23 -8.94 -8.17
N ARG A 126 -8.36 -8.64 -6.87
CA ARG A 126 -9.64 -8.55 -6.15
C ARG A 126 -10.14 -7.12 -5.96
N CYS A 127 -9.33 -6.11 -6.32
CA CYS A 127 -9.74 -4.72 -6.20
C CYS A 127 -10.83 -4.38 -7.21
N ASP A 128 -11.73 -3.48 -6.82
CA ASP A 128 -12.85 -3.05 -7.66
C ASP A 128 -12.37 -2.24 -8.88
N ILE A 129 -11.34 -1.42 -8.67
CA ILE A 129 -10.76 -0.52 -9.67
C ILE A 129 -9.27 -0.76 -9.75
N THR A 130 -8.73 -0.73 -10.97
CA THR A 130 -7.30 -0.62 -11.21
C THR A 130 -7.04 0.68 -11.94
N VAL A 131 -6.07 1.46 -11.44
CA VAL A 131 -5.65 2.73 -12.05
C VAL A 131 -4.20 2.59 -12.48
N GLU A 132 -3.92 2.90 -13.75
CA GLU A 132 -2.58 2.85 -14.32
C GLU A 132 -1.72 3.99 -13.75
N ALA A 133 -0.73 3.63 -12.94
CA ALA A 133 0.06 4.52 -12.11
C ALA A 133 1.47 4.76 -12.65
N ASN A 134 1.81 4.29 -13.85
CA ASN A 134 3.07 4.62 -14.53
C ASN A 134 3.19 6.09 -15.01
N ARG A 135 2.13 6.89 -14.82
CA ARG A 135 1.97 8.28 -15.29
C ARG A 135 2.30 9.33 -14.20
N PRO A 136 2.34 10.63 -14.53
CA PRO A 136 2.47 11.71 -13.54
C PRO A 136 1.40 11.63 -12.45
N ILE A 137 1.76 12.04 -11.23
CA ILE A 137 0.92 11.86 -10.04
C ILE A 137 -0.41 12.61 -10.16
N GLU A 138 -0.42 13.78 -10.80
CA GLU A 138 -1.61 14.61 -10.98
C GLU A 138 -2.66 13.89 -11.83
N GLU A 139 -2.22 13.17 -12.86
CA GLU A 139 -3.11 12.38 -13.72
C GLU A 139 -3.69 11.18 -12.98
N VAL A 140 -2.84 10.46 -12.22
CA VAL A 140 -3.26 9.31 -11.42
C VAL A 140 -4.28 9.71 -10.36
N VAL A 141 -4.04 10.84 -9.66
CA VAL A 141 -4.96 11.38 -8.66
C VAL A 141 -6.28 11.79 -9.30
N SER A 142 -6.24 12.48 -10.44
CA SER A 142 -7.44 12.90 -11.17
C SER A 142 -8.31 11.70 -11.57
N GLU A 143 -7.71 10.68 -12.19
CA GLU A 143 -8.42 9.47 -12.60
C GLU A 143 -8.97 8.67 -11.42
N THR A 144 -8.17 8.54 -10.35
CA THR A 144 -8.59 7.87 -9.12
C THR A 144 -9.79 8.58 -8.50
N TYR A 145 -9.76 9.91 -8.43
CA TYR A 145 -10.85 10.72 -7.92
C TYR A 145 -12.13 10.56 -8.74
N THR A 146 -12.04 10.65 -10.08
CA THR A 146 -13.17 10.41 -10.98
C THR A 146 -13.74 9.00 -10.80
N SER A 147 -12.88 8.00 -10.67
CA SER A 147 -13.27 6.61 -10.48
C SER A 147 -14.02 6.39 -9.16
N ILE A 148 -13.53 6.96 -8.06
CA ILE A 148 -14.16 6.88 -6.73
C ILE A 148 -15.53 7.57 -6.74
N THR A 149 -15.58 8.82 -7.23
CA THR A 149 -16.82 9.61 -7.23
C THR A 149 -17.91 9.01 -8.10
N SER A 150 -17.54 8.46 -9.26
CA SER A 150 -18.48 7.75 -10.15
C SER A 150 -19.05 6.49 -9.49
N ARG A 151 -18.20 5.63 -8.91
CA ARG A 151 -18.63 4.34 -8.35
C ARG A 151 -19.40 4.45 -7.04
N LEU A 152 -19.08 5.43 -6.22
CA LEU A 152 -19.78 5.65 -4.95
C LEU A 152 -20.96 6.62 -5.10
N SER A 153 -21.28 7.06 -6.32
CA SER A 153 -22.34 8.04 -6.60
C SER A 153 -22.22 9.30 -5.74
N LEU A 154 -20.98 9.73 -5.46
CA LEU A 154 -20.69 10.89 -4.59
C LEU A 154 -20.83 12.23 -5.33
N SER A 155 -21.38 12.23 -6.54
CA SER A 155 -21.53 13.41 -7.40
C SER A 155 -22.31 14.55 -6.72
N GLU A 156 -23.19 14.24 -5.76
CA GLU A 156 -23.98 15.25 -5.03
C GLU A 156 -23.26 15.89 -3.83
N LEU A 157 -22.22 15.23 -3.28
CA LEU A 157 -21.45 15.74 -2.14
C LEU A 157 -20.41 16.79 -2.56
N VAL A 158 -19.91 16.71 -3.79
CA VAL A 158 -18.88 17.63 -4.33
C VAL A 158 -19.47 18.99 -4.69
N SER A 159 -20.74 19.04 -5.11
CA SER A 159 -21.45 20.29 -5.42
C SER A 159 -21.72 21.16 -4.20
N ASN A 160 -21.78 20.58 -2.99
CA ASN A 160 -22.07 21.30 -1.74
C ASN A 160 -20.82 21.65 -0.92
N ALA A 161 -19.63 21.28 -1.40
CA ALA A 161 -18.35 21.53 -0.72
C ALA A 161 -17.57 22.73 -1.32
N LYS A 162 -18.21 23.58 -2.14
CA LYS A 162 -17.65 24.89 -2.48
C LYS A 162 -17.94 25.86 -1.33
N PRO A 163 -16.93 26.61 -0.85
CA PRO A 163 -17.14 27.68 0.13
C PRO A 163 -18.01 28.81 -0.43
#